data_AF-A0AA88YIF4-F1
#
_entry.id   AF-A0AA88YIF4-F1
#
_cell.length_a   1.000
_cell.length_b   1.000
_cell.length_c   1.000
_cell.angle_alpha   90.00
_cell.angle_beta   90.00
_cell.angle_gamma   90.00
#
_symmetry.space_group_name_H-M   'P 1'
#
loop_
_entity.id
_entity.type
_entity.pdbx_description
1 polymer ?
#
loop_
_entity_poly.entity_id
_entity_poly.type
_entity_poly.pdbx_seq_one_letter_code
_entity_poly.pdbx_strand_id
1 'polypeptide(L)'
;MTDIRELPSHEAVRRCKATTDIDEIIELTKHSDPMVRQKALREMCPCRVKKDLSDFWTRVLEMLDDDAANVRYQVLHTLCDGSPSHLEMEVAEALEVFNRDPDKKIRRQAHRALTAYRKTGKWNIL
;
A
#
# COMPACT_ATOMS: atom_id res chain seq x y z
N MET A 1 10.96 8.58 24.69
CA MET A 1 10.21 7.64 23.84
C MET A 1 11.18 7.07 22.83
N THR A 2 11.28 5.75 22.71
CA THR A 2 12.04 5.10 21.65
C THR A 2 11.36 5.43 20.32
N ASP A 3 12.12 5.89 19.33
CA ASP A 3 11.57 6.10 17.98
C ASP A 3 11.12 4.75 17.42
N ILE A 4 9.85 4.64 17.07
CA ILE A 4 9.25 3.41 16.56
C ILE A 4 9.90 2.94 15.25
N ARG A 5 10.51 3.88 14.52
CA ARG A 5 11.24 3.64 13.27
C ARG A 5 12.55 2.89 13.47
N GLU A 6 13.06 2.86 14.70
CA GLU A 6 14.35 2.25 15.07
C GLU A 6 14.19 0.97 15.88
N LEU A 7 12.96 0.52 16.11
CA LEU A 7 12.73 -0.74 16.80
C LEU A 7 13.37 -1.92 16.05
N PRO A 8 13.85 -2.95 16.76
CA PRO A 8 14.23 -4.20 16.11
C PRO A 8 13.08 -4.71 15.23
N SER A 9 13.36 -5.17 14.00
CA SER A 9 12.31 -5.52 13.02
C SER A 9 11.26 -6.49 13.55
N HIS A 10 11.65 -7.45 14.40
CA HIS A 10 10.73 -8.41 14.99
C HIS A 10 9.73 -7.76 15.97
N GLU A 11 10.17 -6.72 16.69
CA GLU A 11 9.36 -5.92 17.60
C GLU A 11 8.47 -4.97 16.82
N ALA A 12 9.01 -4.28 15.80
CA ALA A 12 8.24 -3.42 14.91
C ALA A 12 7.12 -4.18 14.20
N VAL A 13 7.41 -5.38 13.66
CA VAL A 13 6.38 -6.27 13.05
C VAL A 13 5.32 -6.68 14.07
N ARG A 14 5.71 -6.96 15.32
CA ARG A 14 4.75 -7.26 16.39
C ARG A 14 3.86 -6.05 16.65
N ARG A 15 4.45 -4.85 16.64
CA ARG A 15 3.73 -3.59 16.87
C ARG A 15 2.72 -3.30 15.77
N CYS A 16 3.07 -3.49 14.49
CA CYS A 16 2.13 -3.35 13.37
C CYS A 16 0.81 -4.11 13.63
N LYS A 17 0.91 -5.35 14.14
CA LYS A 17 -0.27 -6.20 14.37
C LYS A 17 -1.07 -5.83 15.62
N ALA A 18 -0.45 -5.17 16.57
CA ALA A 18 -1.02 -4.91 17.89
C ALA A 18 -1.66 -3.51 17.98
N THR A 19 -1.18 -2.56 17.18
CA THR A 19 -1.70 -1.20 17.19
C THR A 19 -2.90 -1.04 16.25
N THR A 20 -3.82 -0.18 16.65
CA THR A 20 -4.88 0.37 15.79
C THR A 20 -4.75 1.89 15.66
N ASP A 21 -3.67 2.45 16.22
CA ASP A 21 -3.35 3.86 16.15
C ASP A 21 -2.86 4.20 14.74
N ILE A 22 -3.53 5.17 14.12
CA ILE A 22 -3.33 5.56 12.72
C ILE A 22 -1.93 6.16 12.55
N ASP A 23 -1.54 7.06 13.44
CA ASP A 23 -0.24 7.75 13.39
C ASP A 23 0.89 6.74 13.57
N GLU A 24 0.72 5.83 14.53
CA GLU A 24 1.71 4.78 14.77
C GLU A 24 1.89 3.84 13.56
N ILE A 25 0.80 3.45 12.89
CA ILE A 25 0.86 2.63 11.68
C ILE A 25 1.58 3.39 10.57
N ILE A 26 1.26 4.68 10.36
CA ILE A 26 1.93 5.53 9.37
C ILE A 26 3.42 5.62 9.70
N GLU A 27 3.80 5.79 10.96
CA GLU A 27 5.19 5.86 11.37
C GLU A 27 5.96 4.56 11.12
N LEU A 28 5.32 3.40 11.33
CA LEU A 28 5.89 2.09 11.00
C LEU A 28 6.11 1.90 9.49
N THR A 29 5.35 2.57 8.62
CA THR A 29 5.62 2.55 7.17
C THR A 29 6.89 3.31 6.76
N LYS A 30 7.54 4.02 7.68
CA LYS A 30 8.80 4.75 7.46
C LYS A 30 10.02 3.98 7.97
N HIS A 31 9.82 2.77 8.47
CA HIS A 31 10.88 1.92 9.01
C HIS A 31 11.89 1.52 7.93
N SER A 32 13.17 1.37 8.32
CA SER A 32 14.27 1.02 7.39
C SER A 32 14.11 -0.38 6.77
N ASP A 33 13.62 -1.34 7.55
CA ASP A 33 13.31 -2.70 7.09
C ASP A 33 12.05 -2.76 6.19
N PRO A 34 12.17 -3.21 4.93
CA PRO A 34 11.03 -3.33 4.01
C PRO A 34 9.96 -4.33 4.46
N MET A 35 10.31 -5.33 5.28
CA MET A 35 9.32 -6.23 5.86
C MET A 35 8.40 -5.49 6.83
N VAL A 36 8.95 -4.60 7.66
CA VAL A 36 8.15 -3.78 8.58
C VAL A 36 7.23 -2.86 7.80
N ARG A 37 7.76 -2.15 6.80
CA ARG A 37 6.96 -1.27 5.93
C ARG A 37 5.81 -2.01 5.27
N GLN A 38 6.09 -3.18 4.68
CA GLN A 38 5.05 -4.01 4.07
C GLN A 38 3.98 -4.43 5.09
N LYS A 39 4.37 -4.83 6.31
CA LYS A 39 3.41 -5.22 7.35
C LYS A 39 2.55 -4.06 7.80
N ALA A 40 3.14 -2.89 8.04
CA ALA A 40 2.39 -1.68 8.38
C ALA A 40 1.39 -1.31 7.27
N LEU A 41 1.84 -1.30 6.01
CA LEU A 41 0.98 -1.00 4.86
C LEU A 41 -0.18 -1.99 4.71
N ARG A 42 0.01 -3.26 5.06
CA ARG A 42 -1.08 -4.25 5.07
C ARG A 42 -2.17 -3.90 6.10
N GLU A 43 -1.80 -3.32 7.24
CA GLU A 43 -2.77 -2.89 8.26
C GLU A 43 -3.59 -1.67 7.80
N MET A 44 -3.13 -0.93 6.78
CA MET A 44 -3.84 0.19 6.15
C MET A 44 -4.81 -0.25 5.04
N CYS A 45 -4.80 -1.52 4.65
CA CYS A 45 -5.57 -2.04 3.52
C CYS A 45 -7.10 -1.97 3.77
N PRO A 46 -7.94 -1.63 2.77
CA PRO A 46 -9.40 -1.57 2.93
C PRO A 46 -10.01 -2.85 3.51
N CYS A 47 -9.51 -4.04 3.15
CA CYS A 47 -9.95 -5.30 3.75
C CYS A 47 -9.81 -5.36 5.29
N ARG A 48 -8.94 -4.54 5.88
CA ARG A 48 -8.73 -4.42 7.33
C ARG A 48 -9.40 -3.19 7.93
N VAL A 49 -9.11 -2.02 7.39
CA VAL A 49 -9.51 -0.72 7.98
C VAL A 49 -11.00 -0.45 7.80
N LYS A 50 -11.57 -0.84 6.64
CA LYS A 50 -12.98 -0.62 6.26
C LYS A 50 -13.48 0.82 6.48
N LYS A 51 -12.56 1.79 6.43
CA LYS A 51 -12.82 3.24 6.52
C LYS A 51 -12.00 3.95 5.47
N ASP A 52 -12.53 5.06 5.01
CA ASP A 52 -11.83 5.99 4.13
C ASP A 52 -11.06 7.00 4.97
N LEU A 53 -9.74 6.85 5.04
CA LEU A 53 -8.85 7.68 5.84
C LEU A 53 -7.86 8.38 4.91
N SER A 54 -7.97 9.71 4.78
CA SER A 54 -7.16 10.50 3.85
C SER A 54 -5.66 10.31 4.08
N ASP A 55 -5.22 10.34 5.35
CA ASP A 55 -3.79 10.19 5.69
C ASP A 55 -3.24 8.82 5.29
N PHE A 56 -4.07 7.78 5.32
CA PHE A 56 -3.67 6.46 4.85
C PHE A 56 -3.47 6.45 3.34
N TRP A 57 -4.39 7.05 2.59
CA TRP A 57 -4.28 7.09 1.13
C TRP A 57 -3.11 7.95 0.66
N THR A 58 -2.91 9.11 1.28
CA THR A 58 -1.72 9.93 1.04
C THR A 58 -0.46 9.11 1.24
N ARG A 59 -0.36 8.39 2.37
CA ARG A 59 0.83 7.58 2.65
C ARG A 59 0.98 6.38 1.70
N VAL A 60 -0.11 5.71 1.31
CA VAL A 60 -0.08 4.62 0.32
C VAL A 60 0.48 5.12 -1.02
N LEU A 61 0.07 6.30 -1.47
CA LEU A 61 0.53 6.91 -2.73
C LEU A 61 2.00 7.38 -2.65
N GLU A 62 2.46 7.88 -1.50
CA GLU A 62 3.89 8.19 -1.29
C GLU A 62 4.81 6.96 -1.44
N MET A 63 4.27 5.75 -1.27
CA MET A 63 5.04 4.50 -1.29
C MET A 63 5.08 3.81 -2.67
N LEU A 64 4.53 4.44 -3.72
CA LEU A 64 4.52 3.89 -5.08
C LEU A 64 5.92 3.48 -5.57
N ASP A 65 6.93 4.31 -5.26
CA ASP A 65 8.31 4.14 -5.69
C ASP A 65 9.22 3.52 -4.61
N ASP A 66 8.67 2.83 -3.60
CA ASP A 66 9.48 2.16 -2.57
C ASP A 66 10.53 1.23 -3.20
N ASP A 67 11.77 1.27 -2.73
CA ASP A 67 12.88 0.47 -3.28
C ASP A 67 12.56 -1.03 -3.31
N ALA A 68 11.79 -1.51 -2.33
CA ALA A 68 11.53 -2.93 -2.14
C ALA A 68 10.25 -3.37 -2.88
N ALA A 69 10.41 -4.32 -3.80
CA ALA A 69 9.30 -4.83 -4.63
C ALA A 69 8.15 -5.44 -3.79
N ASN A 70 8.42 -6.01 -2.62
CA ASN A 70 7.38 -6.54 -1.74
C ASN A 70 6.49 -5.43 -1.15
N VAL A 71 7.04 -4.23 -0.95
CA VAL A 71 6.29 -3.05 -0.49
C VAL A 71 5.48 -2.48 -1.64
N ARG A 72 6.09 -2.23 -2.81
CA ARG A 72 5.36 -1.77 -4.01
C ARG A 72 4.21 -2.70 -4.40
N TYR A 73 4.42 -4.01 -4.32
CA TYR A 73 3.34 -4.98 -4.56
C TYR A 73 2.19 -4.84 -3.55
N GLN A 74 2.50 -4.53 -2.29
CA GLN A 74 1.47 -4.29 -1.28
C GLN A 74 0.74 -2.97 -1.51
N VAL A 75 1.41 -1.93 -2.02
CA VAL A 75 0.75 -0.68 -2.47
C VAL A 75 -0.25 -0.98 -3.59
N LEU A 76 0.18 -1.68 -4.63
CA LEU A 76 -0.69 -2.11 -5.74
C LEU A 76 -1.88 -2.91 -5.22
N HIS A 77 -1.66 -3.83 -4.28
CA HIS A 77 -2.76 -4.58 -3.65
C HIS A 77 -3.75 -3.64 -2.99
N THR A 78 -3.28 -2.74 -2.12
CA THR A 78 -4.12 -1.80 -1.37
C THR A 78 -4.98 -0.92 -2.29
N LEU A 79 -4.41 -0.44 -3.41
CA LEU A 79 -5.16 0.36 -4.40
C LEU A 79 -6.23 -0.46 -5.15
N CYS A 80 -6.03 -1.76 -5.35
CA CYS A 80 -6.95 -2.65 -6.06
C CYS A 80 -7.92 -3.43 -5.15
N ASP A 81 -7.87 -3.24 -3.83
CA ASP A 81 -8.65 -4.00 -2.81
C ASP A 81 -9.83 -3.18 -2.25
N GLY A 82 -10.26 -2.13 -2.94
CA GLY A 82 -11.38 -1.29 -2.53
C GLY A 82 -11.01 0.15 -2.22
N SER A 83 -10.09 0.77 -2.97
CA SER A 83 -9.89 2.21 -2.83
C SER A 83 -11.17 2.98 -3.19
N PRO A 84 -11.43 4.12 -2.52
CA PRO A 84 -12.64 4.90 -2.72
C PRO A 84 -12.65 5.58 -4.10
N SER A 85 -13.84 5.84 -4.62
CA SER A 85 -14.02 6.35 -5.99
C SER A 85 -13.44 7.74 -6.21
N HIS A 86 -13.29 8.55 -5.16
CA HIS A 86 -12.70 9.89 -5.28
C HIS A 86 -11.19 9.86 -5.60
N LEU A 87 -10.53 8.71 -5.46
CA LEU A 87 -9.12 8.49 -5.83
C LEU A 87 -8.94 7.85 -7.22
N GLU A 88 -9.99 7.82 -8.05
CA GLU A 88 -9.96 7.14 -9.35
C GLU A 88 -8.78 7.59 -10.24
N MET A 89 -8.51 8.89 -10.29
CA MET A 89 -7.42 9.44 -11.12
C MET A 89 -6.06 9.01 -10.60
N GLU A 90 -5.82 9.18 -9.30
CA GLU A 90 -4.58 8.80 -8.62
C GLU A 90 -4.31 7.31 -8.74
N VAL A 91 -5.35 6.48 -8.62
CA VAL A 91 -5.25 5.03 -8.81
C VAL A 91 -4.91 4.70 -10.27
N ALA A 92 -5.57 5.33 -11.24
CA ALA A 92 -5.28 5.10 -12.65
C ALA A 92 -3.82 5.46 -13.00
N GLU A 93 -3.32 6.58 -12.50
CA GLU A 93 -1.92 7.01 -12.67
C GLU A 93 -0.94 6.02 -12.01
N ALA A 94 -1.20 5.63 -10.77
CA ALA A 94 -0.40 4.63 -10.05
C ALA A 94 -0.34 3.29 -10.81
N LEU A 95 -1.47 2.86 -11.39
CA LEU A 95 -1.50 1.63 -12.19
C LEU A 95 -0.65 1.73 -13.46
N GLU A 96 -0.60 2.90 -14.12
CA GLU A 96 0.28 3.12 -15.28
C GLU A 96 1.76 3.12 -14.90
N VAL A 97 2.11 3.59 -13.70
CA VAL A 97 3.46 3.45 -13.13
C VAL A 97 3.78 1.98 -12.91
N PHE A 98 2.93 1.25 -12.18
CA PHE A 98 3.15 -0.17 -11.89
C PHE A 98 3.14 -1.06 -13.13
N ASN A 99 2.45 -0.68 -14.21
CA ASN A 99 2.49 -1.39 -15.49
C ASN A 99 3.89 -1.37 -16.14
N ARG A 100 4.78 -0.50 -15.66
CA ARG A 100 6.19 -0.38 -16.07
C ARG A 100 7.19 -0.78 -14.96
N ASP A 101 6.72 -1.25 -13.80
CA ASP A 101 7.57 -1.64 -12.65
C ASP A 101 8.68 -2.62 -13.07
N PRO A 102 9.90 -2.61 -12.53
CA PRO A 102 10.92 -3.62 -12.84
C PRO A 102 10.54 -5.06 -12.44
N ASP A 103 9.65 -5.24 -11.46
CA ASP A 103 9.16 -6.54 -11.03
C ASP A 103 8.04 -7.07 -11.95
N LYS A 104 8.24 -8.27 -12.51
CA LYS A 104 7.31 -8.89 -13.47
C LYS A 104 5.93 -9.19 -12.86
N LYS A 105 5.87 -9.51 -11.56
CA LYS A 105 4.61 -9.83 -10.88
C LYS A 105 3.78 -8.57 -10.68
N ILE A 106 4.42 -7.46 -10.28
CA ILE A 106 3.78 -6.15 -10.17
C ILE A 106 3.23 -5.72 -11.54
N ARG A 107 4.07 -5.71 -12.59
CA ARG A 107 3.62 -5.35 -13.94
C ARG A 107 2.40 -6.15 -14.40
N ARG A 108 2.44 -7.47 -14.23
CA ARG A 108 1.34 -8.34 -14.65
C ARG A 108 0.05 -8.01 -13.91
N GLN A 109 0.12 -7.74 -12.61
CA GLN A 109 -1.06 -7.43 -11.82
C GLN A 109 -1.62 -6.05 -12.17
N ALA A 110 -0.76 -5.04 -12.35
CA ALA A 110 -1.17 -3.71 -12.79
C ALA A 110 -1.81 -3.74 -14.19
N HIS A 111 -1.22 -4.50 -15.12
CA HIS A 111 -1.80 -4.71 -16.45
C HIS A 111 -3.22 -5.28 -16.40
N ARG A 112 -3.47 -6.26 -15.51
CA ARG A 112 -4.81 -6.82 -15.31
C ARG A 112 -5.79 -5.78 -14.78
N ALA A 113 -5.38 -4.99 -13.78
CA ALA A 113 -6.21 -3.93 -13.20
C ALA A 113 -6.55 -2.85 -14.23
N LEU A 114 -5.57 -2.37 -15.01
CA LEU A 114 -5.79 -1.40 -16.09
C LEU A 114 -6.73 -1.94 -17.17
N THR A 115 -6.59 -3.21 -17.54
CA THR A 115 -7.47 -3.84 -18.53
C THR A 115 -8.91 -3.90 -18.03
N ALA A 116 -9.11 -4.27 -16.76
CA ALA A 116 -10.44 -4.27 -16.14
C ALA A 116 -11.02 -2.85 -16.06
N TYR A 117 -10.21 -1.88 -15.63
CA TYR A 117 -10.60 -0.48 -15.52
C TYR A 117 -11.04 0.09 -16.87
N ARG A 118 -10.23 -0.06 -17.92
CA ARG A 118 -10.56 0.41 -19.28
C ARG A 118 -11.83 -0.25 -19.85
N LYS A 119 -12.14 -1.48 -19.45
CA LYS A 119 -13.32 -2.21 -19.94
C LYS A 119 -14.60 -1.87 -19.16
N THR A 120 -14.49 -1.61 -17.86
CA THR A 120 -15.64 -1.61 -16.95
C THR A 120 -15.77 -0.37 -16.07
N GLY A 121 -14.77 0.51 -16.07
CA GLY A 121 -14.62 1.59 -15.08
C GLY A 121 -14.23 1.11 -13.68
N LYS A 122 -13.94 -0.18 -13.48
CA LYS A 122 -13.61 -0.76 -12.17
C LYS A 122 -12.18 -1.29 -12.12
N TRP A 123 -11.41 -0.85 -11.11
CA TRP A 123 -10.04 -1.29 -10.86
C TRP A 123 -9.90 -2.21 -9.62
N ASN A 124 -10.92 -2.24 -8.76
CA ASN A 124 -10.96 -3.10 -7.58
C ASN A 124 -11.19 -4.56 -8.02
N ILE A 125 -10.09 -5.28 -8.25
CA ILE A 125 -10.08 -6.64 -8.81
C ILE A 125 -9.38 -7.66 -7.91
N LEU A 126 -9.01 -7.23 -6.70
CA LEU A 126 -8.37 -8.06 -5.68
C LEU A 126 -9.29 -8.29 -4.49
#